data_AF-A0A7V5DA90-F1
#
_entry.id   AF-A0A7V5DA90-F1
#
_cell.length_a   1.000
_cell.length_b   1.000
_cell.length_c   1.000
_cell.angle_alpha   90.00
_cell.angle_beta   90.00
_cell.angle_gamma   90.00
#
_symmetry.space_group_name_H-M   'P 1'
#
loop_
_entity.id
_entity.type
_entity.pdbx_description
1 polymer ?
#
loop_
_entity_poly.entity_id
_entity_poly.type
_entity_poly.pdbx_seq_one_letter_code
_entity_poly.pdbx_strand_id
1 'polypeptide(L)'
;MILRLRTLTPLHIGDGSTLHAFDYTMLDGRFYRCSQHFFERFLEHLGGDAGDEFVKWSTRIMDEMVKLDQERRLDPRRGRDLNQEMSRLRKEHALSGFAQSIKKRDVFEQYLRTNAPSIPMLGEKSKQEYRGFQRGADGQAFLPGSSVKGSIRTALLYHFLENYPKPDEIKKILSDNIALVRRDKEEATMRKFRWTPTRHLKSFGERLEQLAFFAEMTDATGKTRRQEAQNDLLRCLLVADTLVANESMGMENIDLYLVKKQPRGGGFLSQQQTQAPGVEAVLPGTRLDVRLDFNAELLLQLHRKAGDTGVGVGRETHFIGWRERAKVLFNLTEADFSAVPERAKSDHPAVEAIRKKALEHVLDCYRRFSDAQAAKLKDWVGNFAQYVDERRDRFMRRDIESGTQAVFAATGTRLHLGFATGFEGMTVVLHLLKNHKKQFADIMDLFGIGDSPSAWKNRRPGQTYQANPDRFPTSRRLVTRRDAILPLGWLELLDDSAADTAPVSASPAQKMGSPALSAASPAPASPTYLRGALKPGAELDAELLAGGNPGRFKLFIREDLLPEVAIKYAAGFKVEDVGRIARLRVKNVSGQTILVEFIRFK
;
A
#
# COMPACT_ATOMS: atom_id res chain seq x y z
N MET A 1 17.53 -8.51 -15.09
CA MET A 1 17.14 -9.85 -14.61
C MET A 1 15.62 -9.92 -14.46
N ILE A 2 15.01 -11.10 -14.66
CA ILE A 2 13.58 -11.33 -14.37
C ILE A 2 13.50 -12.26 -13.16
N LEU A 3 12.82 -11.83 -12.10
CA LEU A 3 12.48 -12.67 -10.96
C LEU A 3 11.14 -13.36 -11.23
N ARG A 4 11.17 -14.69 -11.37
CA ARG A 4 9.97 -15.50 -11.52
C ARG A 4 9.46 -15.89 -10.13
N LEU A 5 8.42 -15.19 -9.66
CA LEU A 5 7.87 -15.39 -8.33
C LEU A 5 6.60 -16.21 -8.39
N ARG A 6 6.36 -17.06 -7.39
CA ARG A 6 5.07 -17.73 -7.15
C ARG A 6 4.51 -17.27 -5.82
N THR A 7 3.26 -16.83 -5.78
CA THR A 7 2.58 -16.54 -4.51
C THR A 7 2.40 -17.82 -3.71
N LEU A 8 2.93 -17.89 -2.49
CA LEU A 8 2.69 -18.99 -1.57
C LEU A 8 1.36 -18.79 -0.83
N THR A 9 1.03 -17.52 -0.56
CA THR A 9 -0.18 -17.13 0.17
C THR A 9 -0.84 -15.92 -0.49
N PRO A 10 -2.09 -15.56 -0.13
CA PRO A 10 -2.78 -14.44 -0.76
C PRO A 10 -2.00 -13.13 -0.62
N LEU A 11 -1.82 -12.38 -1.71
CA LEU A 11 -1.06 -11.13 -1.73
C LEU A 11 -2.00 -9.93 -1.92
N HIS A 12 -2.01 -9.02 -0.94
CA HIS A 12 -2.72 -7.75 -1.05
C HIS A 12 -1.76 -6.56 -0.97
N ILE A 13 -1.83 -5.69 -1.99
CA ILE A 13 -1.20 -4.39 -2.02
C ILE A 13 -2.32 -3.40 -2.34
N GLY A 14 -2.66 -2.56 -1.37
CA GLY A 14 -3.80 -1.66 -1.48
C GLY A 14 -3.44 -0.36 -2.19
N ASP A 15 -4.40 0.17 -2.95
CA ASP A 15 -4.38 1.53 -3.52
C ASP A 15 -4.79 2.61 -2.49
N GLY A 16 -5.12 2.19 -1.26
CA GLY A 16 -5.65 3.06 -0.20
C GLY A 16 -7.16 3.30 -0.28
N SER A 17 -7.83 2.78 -1.32
CA SER A 17 -9.29 2.86 -1.45
C SER A 17 -10.00 1.92 -0.49
N THR A 18 -11.19 2.34 -0.07
CA THR A 18 -12.16 1.48 0.59
C THR A 18 -13.38 1.41 -0.31
N LEU A 19 -13.81 0.20 -0.63
CA LEU A 19 -14.97 -0.06 -1.46
C LEU A 19 -16.23 -0.07 -0.57
N HIS A 20 -17.17 0.80 -0.90
CA HIS A 20 -18.45 0.99 -0.23
C HIS A 20 -19.59 0.32 -1.01
N ALA A 21 -20.80 0.36 -0.47
CA ALA A 21 -21.96 -0.38 -0.98
C ALA A 21 -22.37 -0.02 -2.44
N PHE A 22 -21.93 1.13 -2.97
CA PHE A 22 -22.13 1.49 -4.38
C PHE A 22 -20.99 1.07 -5.31
N ASP A 23 -19.83 0.73 -4.75
CA ASP A 23 -18.65 0.36 -5.54
C ASP A 23 -18.67 -1.12 -5.95
N TYR A 24 -19.61 -1.91 -5.42
CA TYR A 24 -19.71 -3.32 -5.72
C TYR A 24 -21.11 -3.91 -5.57
N THR A 25 -21.29 -5.09 -6.15
CA THR A 25 -22.43 -5.98 -5.89
C THR A 25 -21.92 -7.40 -5.73
N MET A 26 -22.44 -8.13 -4.74
CA MET A 26 -22.16 -9.56 -4.59
C MET A 26 -23.31 -10.38 -5.20
N LEU A 27 -22.96 -11.30 -6.10
CA LEU A 27 -23.92 -12.16 -6.78
C LEU A 27 -23.25 -13.50 -7.08
N ASP A 28 -23.92 -14.62 -6.75
CA ASP A 28 -23.45 -16.00 -6.99
C ASP A 28 -22.02 -16.29 -6.53
N GLY A 29 -21.67 -15.86 -5.32
CA GLY A 29 -20.32 -16.07 -4.77
C GLY A 29 -19.23 -15.29 -5.51
N ARG A 30 -19.59 -14.26 -6.29
CA ARG A 30 -18.66 -13.35 -6.96
C ARG A 30 -18.85 -11.92 -6.47
N PHE A 31 -17.75 -11.19 -6.47
CA PHE A 31 -17.69 -9.77 -6.18
C PHE A 31 -17.54 -9.01 -7.50
N TYR A 32 -18.56 -8.24 -7.88
CA TYR A 32 -18.56 -7.42 -9.09
C TYR A 32 -18.26 -5.98 -8.74
N ARG A 33 -17.21 -5.41 -9.34
CA ARG A 33 -16.86 -4.00 -9.11
C ARG A 33 -17.73 -3.12 -10.01
N CYS A 34 -18.48 -2.23 -9.38
CA CYS A 34 -19.43 -1.33 -10.04
C CYS A 34 -18.85 0.08 -10.00
N SER A 35 -18.25 0.54 -11.10
CA SER A 35 -17.85 1.94 -11.19
C SER A 35 -19.07 2.85 -11.33
N GLN A 36 -18.92 4.13 -11.01
CA GLN A 36 -19.96 5.12 -11.30
C GLN A 36 -20.38 5.09 -12.78
N HIS A 37 -19.41 4.97 -13.69
CA HIS A 37 -19.68 4.88 -15.13
C HIS A 37 -20.46 3.61 -15.51
N PHE A 38 -20.17 2.46 -14.87
CA PHE A 38 -20.97 1.26 -15.06
C PHE A 38 -22.43 1.49 -14.67
N PHE A 39 -22.66 2.17 -13.55
CA PHE A 39 -24.01 2.44 -13.07
C PHE A 39 -24.75 3.48 -13.91
N GLU A 40 -24.08 4.54 -14.35
CA GLU A 40 -24.63 5.52 -15.30
C GLU A 40 -25.11 4.83 -16.58
N ARG A 41 -24.28 3.95 -17.16
CA ARG A 41 -24.67 3.17 -18.35
C ARG A 41 -25.82 2.19 -18.07
N PHE A 42 -25.93 1.66 -16.86
CA PHE A 42 -27.08 0.85 -16.47
C PHE A 42 -28.37 1.68 -16.41
N LEU A 43 -28.33 2.90 -15.86
CA LEU A 43 -29.47 3.82 -15.85
C LEU A 43 -29.89 4.21 -17.28
N GLU A 44 -28.91 4.50 -18.15
CA GLU A 44 -29.16 4.74 -19.58
C GLU A 44 -29.79 3.52 -20.27
N HIS A 45 -29.34 2.32 -19.93
CA HIS A 45 -29.89 1.07 -20.46
C HIS A 45 -31.35 0.83 -20.03
N LEU A 46 -31.72 1.24 -18.81
CA LEU A 46 -33.12 1.20 -18.36
C LEU A 46 -33.98 2.24 -19.10
N GLY A 47 -33.41 3.40 -19.42
CA GLY A 47 -34.09 4.52 -20.03
C GLY A 47 -35.13 5.19 -19.11
N GLY A 48 -35.91 6.12 -19.69
CA GLY A 48 -36.97 6.83 -18.96
C GLY A 48 -36.46 7.64 -17.77
N ASP A 49 -37.21 7.61 -16.67
CA ASP A 49 -36.94 8.41 -15.47
C ASP A 49 -36.03 7.68 -14.45
N ALA A 50 -35.31 6.62 -14.85
CA ALA A 50 -34.51 5.79 -13.94
C ALA A 50 -33.47 6.59 -13.13
N GLY A 51 -32.91 7.65 -13.71
CA GLY A 51 -32.02 8.59 -13.01
C GLY A 51 -32.73 9.34 -11.88
N ASP A 52 -33.93 9.86 -12.14
CA ASP A 52 -34.73 10.57 -11.14
C ASP A 52 -35.24 9.61 -10.05
N GLU A 53 -35.60 8.38 -10.42
CA GLU A 53 -35.96 7.33 -9.47
C GLU A 53 -34.79 6.99 -8.54
N PHE A 54 -33.57 6.91 -9.07
CA PHE A 54 -32.37 6.68 -8.27
C PHE A 54 -32.13 7.82 -7.27
N VAL A 55 -32.23 9.07 -7.72
CA VAL A 55 -32.05 10.24 -6.84
C VAL A 55 -33.08 10.21 -5.71
N LYS A 56 -34.37 10.06 -6.03
CA LYS A 56 -35.46 9.98 -5.03
C LYS A 56 -35.23 8.84 -4.03
N TRP A 57 -34.88 7.66 -4.52
CA TRP A 57 -34.61 6.49 -3.69
C TRP A 57 -33.41 6.71 -2.76
N SER A 58 -32.31 7.26 -3.29
CA SER A 58 -31.07 7.47 -2.54
C SER A 58 -31.25 8.53 -1.45
N THR A 59 -31.91 9.65 -1.78
CA THR A 59 -32.24 10.71 -0.80
C THR A 59 -33.09 10.16 0.34
N ARG A 60 -34.15 9.39 0.04
CA ARG A 60 -35.01 8.79 1.07
C ARG A 60 -34.21 7.92 2.04
N ILE A 61 -33.36 7.03 1.54
CA ILE A 61 -32.56 6.15 2.42
C ILE A 61 -31.54 6.95 3.22
N MET A 62 -30.91 7.98 2.63
CA MET A 62 -29.99 8.85 3.36
C MET A 62 -30.69 9.60 4.50
N ASP A 63 -31.90 10.12 4.27
CA ASP A 63 -32.69 10.81 5.30
C ASP A 63 -33.05 9.88 6.47
N GLU A 64 -33.44 8.63 6.17
CA GLU A 64 -33.68 7.60 7.18
C GLU A 64 -32.41 7.28 7.99
N MET A 65 -31.26 7.17 7.32
CA MET A 65 -29.96 6.94 7.98
C MET A 65 -29.55 8.12 8.88
N VAL A 66 -29.77 9.37 8.45
CA VAL A 66 -29.48 10.56 9.24
C VAL A 66 -30.36 10.61 10.48
N LYS A 67 -31.66 10.34 10.33
CA LYS A 67 -32.62 10.27 11.44
C LYS A 67 -32.19 9.23 12.48
N LEU A 68 -31.82 8.03 12.04
CA LEU A 68 -31.34 6.97 12.93
C LEU A 68 -30.03 7.33 13.65
N ASP A 69 -29.10 8.01 12.98
CA ASP A 69 -27.86 8.46 13.64
C ASP A 69 -28.15 9.50 14.73
N GLN A 70 -29.12 10.40 14.49
CA GLN A 70 -29.57 11.37 15.49
C GLN A 70 -30.23 10.67 16.68
N GLU A 71 -31.15 9.73 16.44
CA GLU A 71 -31.80 8.95 17.50
C GLU A 71 -30.78 8.17 18.36
N ARG A 72 -29.74 7.61 17.73
CA ARG A 72 -28.67 6.90 18.43
C ARG A 72 -27.85 7.81 19.35
N ARG A 73 -27.66 9.08 18.98
CA ARG A 73 -26.96 10.07 19.82
C ARG A 73 -27.81 10.50 21.02
N LEU A 74 -29.13 10.57 20.83
CA LEU A 74 -30.08 10.99 21.86
C LEU A 74 -30.38 9.87 22.87
N ASP A 75 -30.45 8.61 22.42
CA ASP A 75 -30.68 7.46 23.29
C ASP A 75 -29.64 6.34 23.07
N PRO A 76 -28.49 6.41 23.78
CA PRO A 76 -27.47 5.38 23.71
C PRO A 76 -27.93 4.00 24.19
N ARG A 77 -29.04 3.90 24.95
CA ARG A 77 -29.54 2.62 25.51
C ARG A 77 -30.20 1.75 24.44
N ARG A 78 -30.80 2.37 23.41
CA ARG A 78 -31.34 1.68 22.21
C ARG A 78 -30.28 1.40 21.14
N GLY A 79 -29.02 1.69 21.42
CA GLY A 79 -27.94 1.65 20.42
C GLY A 79 -27.77 0.30 19.71
N ARG A 80 -28.13 -0.84 20.32
CA ARG A 80 -28.04 -2.15 19.67
C ARG A 80 -29.06 -2.29 18.53
N ASP A 81 -30.32 -1.93 18.78
CA ASP A 81 -31.41 -2.06 17.81
C ASP A 81 -31.24 -1.05 16.67
N LEU A 82 -30.89 0.20 17.01
CA LEU A 82 -30.59 1.24 16.03
C LEU A 82 -29.40 0.88 15.14
N ASN A 83 -28.38 0.19 15.67
CA ASN A 83 -27.27 -0.30 14.85
C ASN A 83 -27.68 -1.43 13.90
N GLN A 84 -28.63 -2.30 14.28
CA GLN A 84 -29.17 -3.31 13.38
C GLN A 84 -29.96 -2.68 12.25
N GLU A 85 -30.79 -1.68 12.56
CA GLU A 85 -31.57 -0.94 11.57
C GLU A 85 -30.68 -0.14 10.62
N MET A 86 -29.66 0.56 11.14
CA MET A 86 -28.62 1.19 10.33
C MET A 86 -27.88 0.19 9.44
N SER A 87 -27.60 -1.02 9.94
CA SER A 87 -26.98 -2.06 9.12
C SER A 87 -27.91 -2.57 8.02
N ARG A 88 -29.23 -2.60 8.25
CA ARG A 88 -30.22 -2.95 7.23
C ARG A 88 -30.27 -1.87 6.14
N LEU A 89 -30.40 -0.61 6.54
CA LEU A 89 -30.43 0.51 5.58
C LEU A 89 -29.15 0.58 4.73
N ARG A 90 -27.97 0.32 5.31
CA ARG A 90 -26.73 0.25 4.54
C ARG A 90 -26.72 -0.86 3.48
N LYS A 91 -27.37 -2.00 3.75
CA LYS A 91 -27.52 -3.08 2.77
C LYS A 91 -28.54 -2.74 1.70
N GLU A 92 -29.61 -2.06 2.10
CA GLU A 92 -30.61 -1.54 1.15
C GLU A 92 -30.00 -0.43 0.28
N HIS A 93 -29.12 0.41 0.83
CA HIS A 93 -28.35 1.46 0.13
C HIS A 93 -27.20 0.89 -0.71
N ALA A 94 -27.51 -0.09 -1.55
CA ALA A 94 -26.63 -0.69 -2.54
C ALA A 94 -27.31 -0.68 -3.91
N LEU A 95 -26.53 -0.83 -5.00
CA LEU A 95 -27.08 -0.81 -6.36
C LEU A 95 -28.15 -1.88 -6.60
N SER A 96 -27.97 -3.07 -6.02
CA SER A 96 -28.97 -4.13 -6.05
C SER A 96 -30.26 -3.75 -5.31
N GLY A 97 -30.17 -2.96 -4.25
CA GLY A 97 -31.32 -2.45 -3.51
C GLY A 97 -32.10 -1.41 -4.30
N PHE A 98 -31.41 -0.55 -5.05
CA PHE A 98 -32.06 0.34 -6.02
C PHE A 98 -32.79 -0.47 -7.10
N ALA A 99 -32.10 -1.41 -7.76
CA ALA A 99 -32.71 -2.24 -8.80
C ALA A 99 -33.92 -3.03 -8.29
N GLN A 100 -33.88 -3.50 -7.04
CA GLN A 100 -35.01 -4.14 -6.39
C GLN A 100 -36.19 -3.17 -6.17
N SER A 101 -35.91 -1.91 -5.80
CA SER A 101 -36.94 -0.91 -5.52
C SER A 101 -37.79 -0.56 -6.74
N ILE A 102 -37.18 -0.57 -7.93
CA ILE A 102 -37.85 -0.35 -9.22
C ILE A 102 -38.30 -1.66 -9.89
N LYS A 103 -38.23 -2.80 -9.19
CA LYS A 103 -38.57 -4.15 -9.70
C LYS A 103 -37.79 -4.56 -10.96
N LYS A 104 -36.53 -4.11 -11.09
CA LYS A 104 -35.60 -4.42 -12.20
C LYS A 104 -34.36 -5.20 -11.75
N ARG A 105 -34.46 -5.95 -10.64
CA ARG A 105 -33.34 -6.71 -10.10
C ARG A 105 -32.76 -7.71 -11.10
N ASP A 106 -33.59 -8.50 -11.77
CA ASP A 106 -33.12 -9.51 -12.72
C ASP A 106 -32.38 -8.88 -13.92
N VAL A 107 -32.88 -7.72 -14.39
CA VAL A 107 -32.24 -6.93 -15.45
C VAL A 107 -30.87 -6.43 -15.00
N PHE A 108 -30.78 -5.92 -13.76
CA PHE A 108 -29.51 -5.49 -13.18
C PHE A 108 -28.52 -6.65 -13.04
N GLU A 109 -28.96 -7.79 -12.53
CA GLU A 109 -28.12 -8.98 -12.37
C GLU A 109 -27.59 -9.50 -13.72
N GLN A 110 -28.41 -9.49 -14.77
CA GLN A 110 -27.97 -9.83 -16.13
C GLN A 110 -26.97 -8.81 -16.69
N TYR A 111 -27.24 -7.51 -16.49
CA TYR A 111 -26.36 -6.43 -16.92
C TYR A 111 -25.00 -6.51 -16.23
N LEU A 112 -24.99 -6.81 -14.92
CA LEU A 112 -23.79 -7.00 -14.10
C LEU A 112 -22.90 -8.12 -14.64
N ARG A 113 -23.46 -9.30 -14.93
CA ARG A 113 -22.72 -10.46 -15.45
C ARG A 113 -22.03 -10.18 -16.78
N THR A 114 -22.61 -9.30 -17.58
CA THR A 114 -22.14 -9.01 -18.94
C THR A 114 -21.15 -7.85 -18.98
N ASN A 115 -21.33 -6.85 -18.10
CA ASN A 115 -20.64 -5.55 -18.24
C ASN A 115 -19.72 -5.19 -17.06
N ALA A 116 -19.76 -5.91 -15.93
CA ALA A 116 -18.91 -5.61 -14.78
C ALA A 116 -17.78 -6.65 -14.59
N PRO A 117 -16.55 -6.22 -14.32
CA PRO A 117 -15.48 -7.14 -13.94
C PRO A 117 -15.81 -7.77 -12.59
N SER A 118 -15.53 -9.07 -12.47
CA SER A 118 -15.79 -9.81 -11.24
C SER A 118 -14.63 -10.69 -10.83
N ILE A 119 -14.52 -10.89 -9.52
CA ILE A 119 -13.57 -11.80 -8.89
C ILE A 119 -14.33 -12.76 -7.96
N PRO A 120 -13.85 -13.98 -7.74
CA PRO A 120 -14.46 -14.92 -6.80
C PRO A 120 -14.42 -14.37 -5.37
N MET A 121 -15.51 -14.57 -4.61
CA MET A 121 -15.52 -14.38 -3.16
C MET A 121 -15.05 -15.67 -2.49
N LEU A 122 -13.93 -15.59 -1.77
CA LEU A 122 -13.33 -16.74 -1.08
C LEU A 122 -13.61 -16.74 0.41
N GLY A 123 -14.04 -15.59 0.96
CA GLY A 123 -14.50 -15.48 2.34
C GLY A 123 -15.91 -16.04 2.54
N GLU A 124 -16.14 -16.73 3.65
CA GLU A 124 -17.46 -17.32 3.97
C GLU A 124 -18.56 -16.29 4.26
N LYS A 125 -18.17 -15.10 4.73
CA LYS A 125 -19.09 -14.08 5.22
C LYS A 125 -18.77 -12.75 4.59
N SER A 126 -19.81 -12.02 4.17
CA SER A 126 -19.62 -10.64 3.75
C SER A 126 -19.05 -9.80 4.89
N LYS A 127 -18.04 -9.00 4.58
CA LYS A 127 -17.55 -7.93 5.43
C LYS A 127 -18.37 -6.66 5.20
N GLN A 128 -18.24 -5.71 6.14
CA GLN A 128 -18.85 -4.39 6.00
C GLN A 128 -18.09 -3.51 5.01
N GLU A 129 -16.78 -3.70 4.93
CA GLU A 129 -15.86 -2.91 4.12
C GLU A 129 -14.89 -3.85 3.40
N TYR A 130 -14.52 -3.46 2.19
CA TYR A 130 -13.51 -4.14 1.39
C TYR A 130 -12.44 -3.14 0.95
N ARG A 131 -11.19 -3.57 0.81
CA ARG A 131 -10.10 -2.74 0.28
C ARG A 131 -9.76 -3.14 -1.14
N GLY A 132 -9.62 -2.14 -2.02
CA GLY A 132 -9.19 -2.34 -3.39
C GLY A 132 -7.72 -2.73 -3.48
N PHE A 133 -7.39 -3.58 -4.46
CA PHE A 133 -6.00 -3.85 -4.82
C PHE A 133 -5.48 -2.73 -5.74
N GLN A 134 -4.17 -2.55 -5.77
CA GLN A 134 -3.52 -1.56 -6.62
C GLN A 134 -3.85 -1.78 -8.11
N ARG A 135 -4.37 -0.72 -8.75
CA ARG A 135 -4.75 -0.73 -10.16
C ARG A 135 -4.17 0.46 -10.91
N GLY A 136 -3.90 0.26 -12.20
CA GLY A 136 -3.49 1.29 -13.15
C GLY A 136 -4.67 2.19 -13.55
N ALA A 137 -4.39 3.22 -14.35
CA ALA A 137 -5.43 4.11 -14.89
C ALA A 137 -6.41 3.37 -15.83
N ASP A 138 -5.98 2.25 -16.39
CA ASP A 138 -6.76 1.31 -17.21
C ASP A 138 -7.61 0.34 -16.36
N GLY A 139 -7.52 0.40 -15.03
CA GLY A 139 -8.22 -0.48 -14.11
C GLY A 139 -7.57 -1.87 -13.95
N GLN A 140 -6.46 -2.15 -14.63
CA GLN A 140 -5.76 -3.43 -14.49
C GLN A 140 -5.01 -3.50 -13.15
N ALA A 141 -5.09 -4.65 -12.49
CA ALA A 141 -4.34 -4.88 -11.27
C ALA A 141 -2.85 -5.00 -11.59
N PHE A 142 -1.98 -4.44 -10.74
CA PHE A 142 -0.54 -4.59 -10.88
C PHE A 142 0.17 -4.62 -9.53
N LEU A 143 1.27 -5.35 -9.46
CA LEU A 143 2.24 -5.32 -8.37
C LEU A 143 3.20 -4.14 -8.62
N PRO A 144 3.20 -3.09 -7.77
CA PRO A 144 4.12 -1.97 -7.94
C PRO A 144 5.56 -2.36 -7.70
N GLY A 145 6.45 -1.93 -8.59
CA GLY A 145 7.89 -2.04 -8.41
C GLY A 145 8.36 -1.32 -7.15
N SER A 146 7.65 -0.24 -6.74
CA SER A 146 7.90 0.47 -5.48
C SER A 146 7.63 -0.40 -4.24
N SER A 147 6.64 -1.28 -4.27
CA SER A 147 6.33 -2.21 -3.16
C SER A 147 7.41 -3.28 -3.03
N VAL A 148 7.84 -3.85 -4.16
CA VAL A 148 8.95 -4.81 -4.20
C VAL A 148 10.25 -4.14 -3.74
N LYS A 149 10.58 -2.97 -4.30
CA LYS A 149 11.77 -2.18 -3.93
C LYS A 149 11.75 -1.77 -2.46
N GLY A 150 10.59 -1.43 -1.91
CA GLY A 150 10.43 -1.15 -0.48
C GLY A 150 10.80 -2.34 0.41
N SER A 151 10.35 -3.54 0.06
CA SER A 151 10.73 -4.75 0.79
C SER A 151 12.23 -5.08 0.67
N ILE A 152 12.82 -4.87 -0.51
CA ILE A 152 14.26 -5.02 -0.72
C ILE A 152 15.04 -4.00 0.11
N ARG A 153 14.58 -2.75 0.18
CA ARG A 153 15.16 -1.70 1.02
C ARG A 153 15.19 -2.14 2.48
N THR A 154 14.09 -2.69 3.01
CA THR A 154 14.07 -3.17 4.40
C THR A 154 15.03 -4.33 4.62
N ALA A 155 15.13 -5.27 3.67
CA ALA A 155 16.09 -6.37 3.76
C ALA A 155 17.55 -5.90 3.74
N LEU A 156 17.89 -4.94 2.89
CA LEU A 156 19.21 -4.33 2.84
C LEU A 156 19.51 -3.53 4.11
N LEU A 157 18.52 -2.83 4.67
CA LEU A 157 18.68 -2.16 5.96
C LEU A 157 18.94 -3.17 7.09
N TYR A 158 18.20 -4.27 7.11
CA TYR A 158 18.42 -5.35 8.07
C TYR A 158 19.83 -5.94 7.93
N HIS A 159 20.27 -6.24 6.71
CA HIS A 159 21.63 -6.71 6.44
C HIS A 159 22.68 -5.70 6.90
N PHE A 160 22.48 -4.41 6.59
CA PHE A 160 23.36 -3.34 7.04
C PHE A 160 23.53 -3.37 8.55
N LEU A 161 22.42 -3.32 9.29
CA LEU A 161 22.40 -3.26 10.75
C LEU A 161 23.02 -4.49 11.42
N GLU A 162 22.91 -5.67 10.81
CA GLU A 162 23.50 -6.89 11.35
C GLU A 162 25.02 -7.00 11.13
N ASN A 163 25.60 -6.31 10.13
CA ASN A 163 26.96 -6.62 9.66
C ASN A 163 27.97 -5.46 9.65
N TYR A 164 27.52 -4.19 9.67
CA TYR A 164 28.42 -3.06 9.38
C TYR A 164 28.56 -2.00 10.47
N PRO A 165 27.49 -1.44 11.05
CA PRO A 165 27.67 -0.39 12.06
C PRO A 165 28.28 -0.97 13.33
N LYS A 166 29.09 -0.16 14.02
CA LYS A 166 29.55 -0.54 15.37
C LYS A 166 28.31 -0.63 16.27
N PRO A 167 28.15 -1.67 17.10
CA PRO A 167 26.97 -1.83 17.96
C PRO A 167 26.63 -0.59 18.81
N ASP A 168 27.65 0.18 19.21
CA ASP A 168 27.49 1.41 19.97
C ASP A 168 26.90 2.57 19.16
N GLU A 169 27.10 2.62 17.84
CA GLU A 169 26.57 3.69 16.99
C GLU A 169 25.05 3.61 16.88
N ILE A 170 24.51 2.41 16.62
CA ILE A 170 23.06 2.18 16.57
C ILE A 170 22.44 2.46 17.94
N LYS A 171 23.04 1.93 19.01
CA LYS A 171 22.60 2.18 20.38
C LYS A 171 22.58 3.67 20.70
N LYS A 172 23.58 4.44 20.27
CA LYS A 172 23.67 5.89 20.44
C LYS A 172 22.56 6.60 19.67
N ILE A 173 22.35 6.28 18.39
CA ILE A 173 21.27 6.86 17.58
C ILE A 173 19.90 6.66 18.25
N LEU A 174 19.61 5.44 18.72
CA LEU A 174 18.35 5.13 19.40
C LEU A 174 18.23 5.88 20.72
N SER A 175 19.27 5.86 21.56
CA SER A 175 19.27 6.52 22.87
C SER A 175 19.14 8.03 22.77
N ASP A 176 19.83 8.66 21.82
CA ASP A 176 19.75 10.11 21.56
C ASP A 176 18.31 10.50 21.17
N ASN A 177 17.66 9.72 20.30
CA ASN A 177 16.27 9.96 19.92
C ASN A 177 15.31 9.74 21.10
N ILE A 178 15.49 8.67 21.89
CA ILE A 178 14.68 8.42 23.10
C ILE A 178 14.78 9.59 24.07
N ALA A 179 15.99 10.09 24.33
CA ALA A 179 16.24 11.20 25.22
C ALA A 179 15.58 12.51 24.72
N LEU A 180 15.65 12.77 23.41
CA LEU A 180 14.98 13.90 22.78
C LEU A 180 13.46 13.83 22.97
N VAL A 181 12.84 12.69 22.66
CA VAL A 181 11.38 12.51 22.81
C VAL A 181 10.94 12.67 24.26
N ARG A 182 11.70 12.15 25.22
CA ARG A 182 11.41 12.30 26.66
C ARG A 182 11.45 13.77 27.07
N ARG A 183 12.51 14.48 26.69
CA ARG A 183 12.65 15.92 26.98
C ARG A 183 11.49 16.73 26.41
N ASP A 184 11.14 16.53 25.14
CA ASP A 184 10.06 17.27 24.48
C ASP A 184 8.69 16.97 25.11
N LYS A 185 8.49 15.72 25.59
CA LYS A 185 7.29 15.33 26.33
C LYS A 185 7.22 15.98 27.71
N GLU A 186 8.34 16.03 28.43
CA GLU A 186 8.45 16.71 29.73
C GLU A 186 8.20 18.22 29.58
N GLU A 187 8.81 18.86 28.59
CA GLU A 187 8.65 20.28 28.29
C GLU A 187 7.19 20.62 27.92
N ALA A 188 6.55 19.81 27.08
CA ALA A 188 5.13 19.96 26.77
C ALA A 188 4.25 19.84 28.03
N THR A 189 4.57 18.88 28.91
CA THR A 189 3.85 18.69 30.18
C THR A 189 4.02 19.88 31.11
N MET A 190 5.25 20.37 31.30
CA MET A 190 5.55 21.55 32.13
C MET A 190 4.85 22.80 31.61
N ARG A 191 4.83 23.00 30.29
CA ARG A 191 4.16 24.14 29.64
C ARG A 191 2.65 23.94 29.45
N LYS A 192 2.08 22.84 29.93
CA LYS A 192 0.65 22.48 29.76
C LYS A 192 0.18 22.46 28.30
N PHE A 193 1.08 22.14 27.36
CA PHE A 193 0.75 21.95 25.95
C PHE A 193 0.40 20.48 25.67
N ARG A 194 -0.46 20.28 24.66
CA ARG A 194 -0.76 18.94 24.15
C ARG A 194 0.47 18.38 23.44
N TRP A 195 1.12 17.40 24.07
CA TRP A 195 2.18 16.64 23.41
C TRP A 195 1.63 15.79 22.26
N THR A 196 2.35 15.78 21.13
CA THR A 196 2.00 14.98 19.96
C THR A 196 3.22 14.16 19.52
N PRO A 197 3.15 12.81 19.58
CA PRO A 197 4.27 11.95 19.22
C PRO A 197 4.63 12.01 17.73
N THR A 198 3.73 12.52 16.89
CA THR A 198 3.85 12.49 15.43
C THR A 198 5.10 13.17 14.88
N ARG A 199 5.60 14.20 15.57
CA ARG A 199 6.84 14.91 15.19
C ARG A 199 8.09 14.02 15.26
N HIS A 200 8.06 12.96 16.07
CA HIS A 200 9.20 12.08 16.30
C HIS A 200 9.08 10.71 15.64
N LEU A 201 7.93 10.40 15.02
CA LEU A 201 7.71 9.08 14.42
C LEU A 201 8.73 8.74 13.33
N LYS A 202 9.19 9.74 12.58
CA LYS A 202 10.11 9.53 11.47
C LYS A 202 11.59 9.51 11.88
N SER A 203 11.97 10.20 12.96
CA SER A 203 13.38 10.46 13.28
C SER A 203 14.19 9.22 13.63
N PHE A 204 13.53 8.19 14.17
CA PHE A 204 14.16 6.91 14.49
C PHE A 204 14.59 6.14 13.24
N GLY A 205 13.68 6.00 12.27
CA GLY A 205 13.95 5.28 11.02
C GLY A 205 14.86 6.07 10.08
N GLU A 206 14.61 7.37 9.92
CA GLU A 206 15.34 8.23 8.99
C GLU A 206 16.85 8.24 9.25
N ARG A 207 17.29 8.33 10.52
CA ARG A 207 18.73 8.34 10.83
C ARG A 207 19.42 7.00 10.51
N LEU A 208 18.72 5.88 10.69
CA LEU A 208 19.24 4.56 10.34
C LEU A 208 19.31 4.39 8.82
N GLU A 209 18.29 4.85 8.10
CA GLU A 209 18.28 4.84 6.63
C GLU A 209 19.36 5.74 6.04
N GLN A 210 19.54 6.95 6.59
CA GLN A 210 20.58 7.89 6.17
C GLN A 210 21.98 7.30 6.40
N LEU A 211 22.18 6.60 7.51
CA LEU A 211 23.43 5.91 7.78
C LEU A 211 23.69 4.76 6.78
N ALA A 212 22.65 4.00 6.43
CA ALA A 212 22.77 2.81 5.58
C ALA A 212 22.89 3.13 4.09
N PHE A 213 22.05 4.04 3.57
CA PHE A 213 21.80 4.17 2.14
C PHE A 213 22.42 5.41 1.50
N PHE A 214 22.69 6.45 2.28
CA PHE A 214 23.08 7.75 1.75
C PHE A 214 24.60 7.91 1.84
N ALA A 215 25.20 8.31 0.73
CA ALA A 215 26.52 8.90 0.73
C ALA A 215 26.47 10.34 1.26
N GLU A 216 27.61 10.82 1.74
CA GLU A 216 27.72 12.17 2.29
C GLU A 216 27.72 13.24 1.19
N MET A 217 27.37 14.45 1.59
CA MET A 217 27.64 15.65 0.82
C MET A 217 28.07 16.80 1.68
N THR A 218 28.83 17.70 1.08
CA THR A 218 29.17 19.00 1.64
C THR A 218 28.33 20.05 0.92
N ASP A 219 27.53 20.81 1.68
CA ASP A 219 26.72 21.90 1.13
C ASP A 219 27.58 23.13 0.79
N ALA A 220 26.95 24.16 0.19
CA ALA A 220 27.63 25.40 -0.17
C ALA A 220 28.26 26.16 1.01
N THR A 221 27.92 25.80 2.26
CA THR A 221 28.49 26.38 3.48
C THR A 221 29.65 25.57 4.05
N GLY A 222 30.03 24.46 3.42
CA GLY A 222 31.06 23.55 3.90
C GLY A 222 30.55 22.54 4.93
N LYS A 223 29.24 22.44 5.16
CA LYS A 223 28.66 21.54 6.17
C LYS A 223 28.29 20.20 5.56
N THR A 224 28.74 19.12 6.21
CA THR A 224 28.40 17.75 5.80
C THR A 224 26.95 17.39 6.16
N ARG A 225 26.23 16.77 5.21
CA ARG A 225 24.85 16.30 5.34
C ARG A 225 24.69 14.91 4.73
N ARG A 226 23.66 14.18 5.15
CA ARG A 226 23.29 12.84 4.64
C ARG A 226 21.80 12.71 4.30
N GLN A 227 21.14 13.80 3.93
CA GLN A 227 19.67 13.84 3.80
C GLN A 227 19.16 14.04 2.38
N GLU A 228 20.05 14.17 1.39
CA GLU A 228 19.63 14.43 0.02
C GLU A 228 19.36 13.15 -0.74
N ALA A 229 18.16 13.03 -1.28
CA ALA A 229 17.71 11.89 -2.07
C ALA A 229 18.63 11.60 -3.28
N GLN A 230 19.34 12.61 -3.77
CA GLN A 230 20.30 12.46 -4.87
C GLN A 230 21.44 11.51 -4.52
N ASN A 231 21.83 11.43 -3.23
CA ASN A 231 22.94 10.63 -2.74
C ASN A 231 22.50 9.27 -2.18
N ASP A 232 21.22 8.89 -2.30
CA ASP A 232 20.74 7.55 -1.95
C ASP A 232 21.22 6.55 -3.00
N LEU A 233 22.10 5.62 -2.61
CA LEU A 233 22.63 4.60 -3.53
C LEU A 233 21.58 3.59 -3.98
N LEU A 234 20.43 3.45 -3.30
CA LEU A 234 19.33 2.61 -3.76
C LEU A 234 18.67 3.14 -5.05
N ARG A 235 19.04 4.32 -5.52
CA ARG A 235 18.71 4.74 -6.89
C ARG A 235 19.32 3.85 -7.97
N CYS A 236 20.39 3.11 -7.66
CA CYS A 236 20.99 2.15 -8.58
C CYS A 236 20.09 0.93 -8.80
N LEU A 237 19.24 0.58 -7.84
CA LEU A 237 18.31 -0.54 -7.97
C LEU A 237 17.02 -0.09 -8.67
N LEU A 238 16.71 -0.73 -9.80
CA LEU A 238 15.52 -0.46 -10.60
C LEU A 238 14.57 -1.66 -10.52
N VAL A 239 13.29 -1.38 -10.28
CA VAL A 239 12.26 -2.41 -10.18
C VAL A 239 11.04 -1.96 -10.96
N ALA A 240 10.61 -2.75 -11.92
CA ALA A 240 9.46 -2.44 -12.75
C ALA A 240 8.14 -2.87 -12.08
N ASP A 241 7.05 -2.19 -12.46
CA ASP A 241 5.70 -2.66 -12.17
C ASP A 241 5.42 -3.96 -12.94
N THR A 242 4.58 -4.83 -12.36
CA THR A 242 4.24 -6.14 -12.93
C THR A 242 2.72 -6.29 -12.98
N LEU A 243 2.16 -6.53 -14.17
CA LEU A 243 0.72 -6.74 -14.33
C LEU A 243 0.24 -8.00 -13.61
N VAL A 244 -0.97 -7.95 -13.07
CA VAL A 244 -1.64 -9.09 -12.43
C VAL A 244 -2.94 -9.35 -13.18
N ALA A 245 -3.06 -10.57 -13.71
CA ALA A 245 -4.25 -10.99 -14.43
C ALA A 245 -5.46 -11.07 -13.48
N ASN A 246 -6.65 -10.68 -13.95
CA ASN A 246 -7.83 -10.57 -13.09
C ASN A 246 -8.36 -11.95 -12.65
N GLU A 247 -8.13 -12.99 -13.44
CA GLU A 247 -8.42 -14.39 -13.10
C GLU A 247 -7.57 -14.90 -11.93
N SER A 248 -6.43 -14.27 -11.67
CA SER A 248 -5.54 -14.57 -10.55
C SER A 248 -5.91 -13.79 -9.28
N MET A 249 -7.01 -13.04 -9.29
CA MET A 249 -7.49 -12.24 -8.16
C MET A 249 -8.68 -12.90 -7.47
N GLY A 250 -8.85 -12.63 -6.18
CA GLY A 250 -10.04 -13.00 -5.42
C GLY A 250 -10.30 -12.05 -4.25
N MET A 251 -11.49 -12.14 -3.67
CA MET A 251 -11.87 -11.38 -2.49
C MET A 251 -11.69 -12.23 -1.23
N GLU A 252 -10.80 -11.79 -0.34
CA GLU A 252 -10.41 -12.51 0.87
C GLU A 252 -10.90 -11.82 2.13
N ASN A 253 -11.27 -12.61 3.13
CA ASN A 253 -11.58 -12.10 4.46
C ASN A 253 -10.34 -12.06 5.33
N ILE A 254 -9.92 -10.86 5.74
CA ILE A 254 -8.89 -10.70 6.76
C ILE A 254 -9.53 -10.65 8.14
N ASP A 255 -8.92 -11.33 9.09
CA ASP A 255 -9.18 -11.18 10.52
C ASP A 255 -7.87 -10.89 11.28
N LEU A 256 -8.00 -10.33 12.48
CA LEU A 256 -6.88 -10.11 13.38
C LEU A 256 -6.80 -11.24 14.40
N TYR A 257 -5.67 -11.94 14.42
CA TYR A 257 -5.38 -13.02 15.35
C TYR A 257 -4.37 -12.53 16.38
N LEU A 258 -4.64 -12.69 17.67
CA LEU A 258 -3.79 -12.20 18.74
C LEU A 258 -3.83 -13.07 19.99
N VAL A 259 -2.76 -13.01 20.79
CA VAL A 259 -2.72 -13.61 22.13
C VAL A 259 -2.96 -12.51 23.16
N LYS A 260 -4.02 -12.65 23.96
CA LYS A 260 -4.45 -11.64 24.93
C LYS A 260 -4.39 -12.17 26.35
N LYS A 261 -3.89 -11.35 27.28
CA LYS A 261 -3.98 -11.63 28.72
C LYS A 261 -5.43 -11.46 29.19
N GLN A 262 -5.97 -12.46 29.88
CA GLN A 262 -7.32 -12.37 30.42
C GLN A 262 -7.39 -11.44 31.64
N PRO A 263 -8.55 -10.81 31.90
CA PRO A 263 -8.77 -10.05 33.13
C PRO A 263 -8.66 -10.92 34.39
N ARG A 264 -8.47 -10.29 35.56
CA ARG A 264 -8.58 -10.91 36.89
C ARG A 264 -7.67 -12.12 37.15
N GLY A 265 -6.48 -12.14 36.55
CA GLY A 265 -5.50 -13.21 36.78
C GLY A 265 -5.73 -14.47 35.94
N GLY A 266 -6.72 -14.47 35.04
CA GLY A 266 -6.77 -15.46 33.97
C GLY A 266 -5.49 -15.39 33.13
N GLY A 267 -5.03 -16.54 32.65
CA GLY A 267 -3.82 -16.65 31.83
C GLY A 267 -3.93 -15.96 30.47
N PHE A 268 -3.28 -16.51 29.46
CA PHE A 268 -3.37 -16.02 28.10
C PHE A 268 -4.41 -16.81 27.31
N LEU A 269 -5.07 -16.14 26.38
CA LEU A 269 -6.02 -16.73 25.46
C LEU A 269 -5.79 -16.17 24.06
N SER A 270 -5.71 -17.08 23.09
CA SER A 270 -5.70 -16.78 21.67
C SER A 270 -7.10 -16.39 21.21
N GLN A 271 -7.19 -15.32 20.42
CA GLN A 271 -8.45 -14.74 20.00
C GLN A 271 -8.42 -14.33 18.53
N GLN A 272 -9.51 -14.59 17.82
CA GLN A 272 -9.84 -14.03 16.52
C GLN A 272 -10.72 -12.77 16.68
N GLN A 273 -10.39 -11.72 15.94
CA GLN A 273 -11.14 -10.47 15.87
C GLN A 273 -11.55 -10.21 14.41
N THR A 274 -12.86 -10.26 14.16
CA THR A 274 -13.42 -10.29 12.80
C THR A 274 -13.72 -8.93 12.19
N GLN A 275 -13.39 -7.84 12.88
CA GLN A 275 -13.71 -6.47 12.45
C GLN A 275 -12.79 -5.94 11.33
N ALA A 276 -11.78 -6.70 10.90
CA ALA A 276 -10.93 -6.29 9.80
C ALA A 276 -11.71 -6.34 8.45
N PRO A 277 -11.41 -5.43 7.52
CA PRO A 277 -12.06 -5.39 6.21
C PRO A 277 -11.62 -6.59 5.35
N GLY A 278 -12.45 -6.95 4.38
CA GLY A 278 -12.04 -7.86 3.31
C GLY A 278 -11.09 -7.15 2.34
N VAL A 279 -10.39 -7.89 1.50
CA VAL A 279 -9.44 -7.32 0.54
C VAL A 279 -9.48 -8.03 -0.80
N GLU A 280 -9.31 -7.27 -1.89
CA GLU A 280 -8.90 -7.85 -3.17
C GLU A 280 -7.45 -8.35 -3.05
N ALA A 281 -7.19 -9.61 -3.36
CA ALA A 281 -5.85 -10.21 -3.25
C ALA A 281 -5.53 -11.11 -4.45
N VAL A 282 -4.24 -11.17 -4.81
CA VAL A 282 -3.71 -12.17 -5.73
C VAL A 282 -3.76 -13.54 -5.05
N LEU A 283 -4.28 -14.54 -5.74
CA LEU A 283 -4.47 -15.88 -5.22
C LEU A 283 -3.13 -16.64 -5.07
N PRO A 284 -3.04 -17.58 -4.10
CA PRO A 284 -1.90 -18.50 -4.02
C PRO A 284 -1.68 -19.28 -5.32
N GLY A 285 -0.44 -19.59 -5.64
CA GLY A 285 -0.01 -20.31 -6.84
C GLY A 285 0.15 -19.44 -8.09
N THR A 286 -0.16 -18.14 -8.01
CA THR A 286 -0.03 -17.20 -9.12
C THR A 286 1.45 -16.92 -9.42
N ARG A 287 1.83 -16.99 -10.69
CA ARG A 287 3.18 -16.63 -11.17
C ARG A 287 3.24 -15.14 -11.51
N LEU A 288 4.31 -14.47 -11.10
CA LEU A 288 4.58 -13.05 -11.32
C LEU A 288 6.02 -12.86 -11.79
N ASP A 289 6.20 -12.21 -12.93
CA ASP A 289 7.52 -11.97 -13.53
C ASP A 289 7.97 -10.53 -13.27
N VAL A 290 8.74 -10.35 -12.20
CA VAL A 290 9.18 -9.01 -11.77
C VAL A 290 10.54 -8.68 -12.40
N ARG A 291 10.60 -7.62 -13.20
CA ARG A 291 11.85 -7.15 -13.80
C ARG A 291 12.66 -6.33 -12.79
N LEU A 292 13.87 -6.80 -12.49
CA LEU A 292 14.88 -6.12 -11.68
C LEU A 292 16.08 -5.75 -12.54
N ASP A 293 16.61 -4.56 -12.32
CA ASP A 293 17.81 -4.07 -12.99
C ASP A 293 18.69 -3.24 -12.05
N PHE A 294 19.96 -3.08 -12.42
CA PHE A 294 20.96 -2.35 -11.65
C PHE A 294 21.72 -1.37 -12.54
N ASN A 295 21.61 -0.08 -12.23
CA ASN A 295 22.34 0.99 -12.91
C ASN A 295 23.79 1.04 -12.39
N ALA A 296 24.64 0.19 -12.98
CA ALA A 296 26.08 0.15 -12.71
C ALA A 296 26.81 1.40 -13.25
N GLU A 297 26.25 2.03 -14.28
CA GLU A 297 26.85 3.18 -14.96
C GLU A 297 27.06 4.36 -14.01
N LEU A 298 26.11 4.61 -13.11
CA LEU A 298 26.26 5.67 -12.11
C LEU A 298 27.52 5.45 -11.26
N LEU A 299 27.71 4.25 -10.71
CA LEU A 299 28.85 3.93 -9.86
C LEU A 299 30.17 3.93 -10.64
N LEU A 300 30.17 3.46 -11.88
CA LEU A 300 31.34 3.51 -12.77
C LEU A 300 31.73 4.96 -13.11
N GLN A 301 30.77 5.85 -13.31
CA GLN A 301 31.04 7.28 -13.52
C GLN A 301 31.68 7.91 -12.28
N LEU A 302 31.19 7.58 -11.08
CA LEU A 302 31.79 8.04 -9.82
C LEU A 302 33.23 7.53 -9.66
N HIS A 303 33.47 6.24 -9.97
CA HIS A 303 34.79 5.63 -9.93
C HIS A 303 35.78 6.36 -10.85
N ARG A 304 35.38 6.67 -12.09
CA ARG A 304 36.26 7.29 -13.10
C ARG A 304 36.53 8.78 -12.84
N LYS A 305 35.57 9.53 -12.29
CA LYS A 305 35.66 10.99 -12.17
C LYS A 305 36.12 11.50 -10.81
N ALA A 306 35.73 10.85 -9.73
CA ALA A 306 35.73 11.45 -8.40
C ALA A 306 36.45 10.64 -7.33
N GLY A 307 36.65 9.33 -7.53
CA GLY A 307 37.12 8.48 -6.43
C GLY A 307 36.19 8.57 -5.21
N ASP A 308 36.74 8.50 -4.01
CA ASP A 308 35.96 8.58 -2.75
C ASP A 308 35.67 10.00 -2.27
N THR A 309 36.30 11.01 -2.86
CA THR A 309 36.16 12.42 -2.48
C THR A 309 34.86 13.06 -2.96
N GLY A 310 34.06 12.35 -3.76
CA GLY A 310 32.78 12.82 -4.27
C GLY A 310 32.88 13.69 -5.53
N VAL A 311 31.71 14.03 -6.09
CA VAL A 311 31.56 14.81 -7.33
C VAL A 311 31.12 16.24 -7.01
N GLY A 312 31.86 17.22 -7.51
CA GLY A 312 31.48 18.63 -7.41
C GLY A 312 30.30 18.99 -8.33
N VAL A 313 29.26 19.61 -7.77
CA VAL A 313 28.10 20.16 -8.49
C VAL A 313 27.90 21.61 -8.01
N GLY A 314 28.36 22.58 -8.80
CA GLY A 314 28.36 23.98 -8.38
C GLY A 314 29.26 24.21 -7.17
N ARG A 315 28.67 24.63 -6.03
CA ARG A 315 29.38 24.83 -4.75
C ARG A 315 29.26 23.64 -3.79
N GLU A 316 28.61 22.58 -4.23
CA GLU A 316 28.33 21.40 -3.40
C GLU A 316 29.19 20.22 -3.85
N THR A 317 29.49 19.30 -2.94
CA THR A 317 30.18 18.04 -3.27
C THR A 317 29.30 16.88 -2.83
N HIS A 318 28.94 16.01 -3.76
CA HIS A 318 28.02 14.88 -3.56
C HIS A 318 28.74 13.53 -3.58
N PHE A 319 28.09 12.49 -3.06
CA PHE A 319 28.59 11.11 -3.09
C PHE A 319 29.93 10.89 -2.37
N ILE A 320 30.22 11.65 -1.33
CA ILE A 320 31.41 11.43 -0.51
C ILE A 320 31.29 10.07 0.19
N GLY A 321 32.34 9.24 0.11
CA GLY A 321 32.37 7.90 0.74
C GLY A 321 31.47 6.85 0.07
N TRP A 322 31.07 7.05 -1.19
CA TRP A 322 30.13 6.14 -1.87
C TRP A 322 30.64 4.70 -2.02
N ARG A 323 31.96 4.44 -2.11
CA ARG A 323 32.48 3.06 -2.27
C ARG A 323 32.21 2.19 -1.06
N GLU A 324 32.33 2.74 0.14
CA GLU A 324 31.96 2.01 1.36
C GLU A 324 30.49 1.58 1.28
N ARG A 325 29.60 2.49 0.85
CA ARG A 325 28.18 2.20 0.69
C ARG A 325 27.90 1.21 -0.44
N ALA A 326 28.60 1.30 -1.56
CA ALA A 326 28.47 0.33 -2.65
C ALA A 326 28.93 -1.08 -2.22
N LYS A 327 30.01 -1.18 -1.44
CA LYS A 327 30.48 -2.44 -0.85
C LYS A 327 29.44 -3.03 0.11
N VAL A 328 28.87 -2.20 0.97
CA VAL A 328 27.86 -2.62 1.95
C VAL A 328 26.57 -3.10 1.28
N LEU A 329 26.04 -2.30 0.36
CA LEU A 329 24.70 -2.51 -0.19
C LEU A 329 24.68 -3.49 -1.35
N PHE A 330 25.78 -3.58 -2.11
CA PHE A 330 25.83 -4.31 -3.38
C PHE A 330 27.03 -5.25 -3.48
N ASN A 331 27.87 -5.36 -2.43
CA ASN A 331 29.10 -6.16 -2.43
C ASN A 331 30.06 -5.80 -3.59
N LEU A 332 30.08 -4.52 -3.97
CA LEU A 332 30.96 -4.00 -5.02
C LEU A 332 32.20 -3.36 -4.40
N THR A 333 33.37 -3.76 -4.87
CA THR A 333 34.69 -3.36 -4.40
C THR A 333 35.42 -2.56 -5.45
N GLU A 334 36.52 -1.91 -5.07
CA GLU A 334 37.41 -1.23 -6.01
C GLU A 334 37.87 -2.14 -7.15
N ALA A 335 38.22 -3.39 -6.85
CA ALA A 335 38.63 -4.35 -7.87
C ALA A 335 37.55 -4.61 -8.92
N ASP A 336 36.27 -4.65 -8.51
CA ASP A 336 35.16 -4.84 -9.45
C ASP A 336 35.04 -3.66 -10.42
N PHE A 337 35.21 -2.43 -9.94
CA PHE A 337 35.14 -1.24 -10.78
C PHE A 337 36.37 -1.11 -11.70
N SER A 338 37.56 -1.38 -11.17
CA SER A 338 38.82 -1.31 -11.93
C SER A 338 38.91 -2.39 -13.02
N ALA A 339 38.17 -3.49 -12.88
CA ALA A 339 38.09 -4.53 -13.91
C ALA A 339 37.28 -4.11 -15.15
N VAL A 340 36.54 -3.00 -15.10
CA VAL A 340 35.75 -2.51 -16.23
C VAL A 340 36.58 -1.56 -17.10
N PRO A 341 36.75 -1.85 -18.41
CA PRO A 341 37.48 -0.97 -19.31
C PRO A 341 36.90 0.45 -19.37
N GLU A 342 37.75 1.46 -19.52
CA GLU A 342 37.35 2.88 -19.46
C GLU A 342 36.27 3.25 -20.50
N ARG A 343 36.31 2.62 -21.68
CA ARG A 343 35.35 2.83 -22.79
C ARG A 343 34.25 1.77 -22.88
N ALA A 344 34.10 0.92 -21.85
CA ALA A 344 33.06 -0.09 -21.81
C ALA A 344 31.67 0.56 -21.88
N LYS A 345 30.84 0.05 -22.79
CA LYS A 345 29.41 0.39 -22.90
C LYS A 345 28.58 -0.40 -21.89
N SER A 346 27.31 -0.05 -21.76
CA SER A 346 26.39 -0.67 -20.79
C SER A 346 26.14 -2.17 -21.00
N ASP A 347 26.34 -2.66 -22.21
CA ASP A 347 26.22 -4.07 -22.61
C ASP A 347 27.54 -4.85 -22.52
N HIS A 348 28.63 -4.20 -22.08
CA HIS A 348 29.94 -4.84 -21.98
C HIS A 348 29.92 -5.94 -20.89
N PRO A 349 30.53 -7.12 -21.11
CA PRO A 349 30.49 -8.24 -20.17
C PRO A 349 30.94 -7.90 -18.75
N ALA A 350 31.95 -7.04 -18.60
CA ALA A 350 32.42 -6.57 -17.28
C ALA A 350 31.39 -5.69 -16.55
N VAL A 351 30.57 -4.91 -17.27
CA VAL A 351 29.47 -4.12 -16.68
C VAL A 351 28.34 -5.05 -16.26
N GLU A 352 27.99 -6.02 -17.10
CA GLU A 352 27.02 -7.06 -16.77
C GLU A 352 27.44 -7.89 -15.55
N ALA A 353 28.74 -8.16 -15.38
CA ALA A 353 29.27 -8.83 -14.20
C ALA A 353 29.02 -8.02 -12.90
N ILE A 354 29.19 -6.69 -12.94
CA ILE A 354 28.83 -5.81 -11.81
C ILE A 354 27.34 -5.88 -11.53
N ARG A 355 26.49 -5.76 -12.56
CA ARG A 355 25.03 -5.82 -12.42
C ARG A 355 24.60 -7.13 -11.77
N LYS A 356 25.11 -8.25 -12.28
CA LYS A 356 24.84 -9.59 -11.77
C LYS A 356 25.28 -9.73 -10.31
N LYS A 357 26.52 -9.37 -9.99
CA LYS A 357 27.05 -9.43 -8.61
C LYS A 357 26.22 -8.62 -7.63
N ALA A 358 25.83 -7.39 -8.01
CA ALA A 358 25.01 -6.52 -7.19
C ALA A 358 23.62 -7.13 -6.94
N LEU A 359 22.96 -7.63 -7.98
CA LEU A 359 21.63 -8.22 -7.88
C LEU A 359 21.63 -9.53 -7.08
N GLU A 360 22.64 -10.39 -7.26
CA GLU A 360 22.83 -11.61 -6.47
C GLU A 360 22.98 -11.29 -4.97
N HIS A 361 23.83 -10.32 -4.63
CA HIS A 361 23.98 -9.88 -3.24
C HIS A 361 22.68 -9.32 -2.65
N VAL A 362 21.92 -8.55 -3.43
CA VAL A 362 20.60 -8.04 -3.02
C VAL A 362 19.65 -9.19 -2.69
N LEU A 363 19.59 -10.23 -3.53
CA LEU A 363 18.76 -11.41 -3.28
C LEU A 363 19.24 -12.20 -2.06
N ASP A 364 20.55 -12.32 -1.84
CA ASP A 364 21.11 -12.97 -0.66
C ASP A 364 20.81 -12.22 0.65
N CYS A 365 20.83 -10.89 0.61
CA CYS A 365 20.37 -10.07 1.72
C CYS A 365 18.88 -10.29 1.99
N TYR A 366 18.08 -10.34 0.92
CA TYR A 366 16.66 -10.61 1.02
C TYR A 366 16.36 -11.97 1.63
N ARG A 367 17.01 -13.03 1.15
CA ARG A 367 16.87 -14.40 1.65
C ARG A 367 17.07 -14.43 3.17
N ARG A 368 18.20 -13.91 3.66
CA ARG A 368 18.51 -13.85 5.10
C ARG A 368 17.43 -13.12 5.91
N PHE A 369 16.92 -12.00 5.39
CA PHE A 369 15.83 -11.26 6.04
C PHE A 369 14.53 -12.06 6.05
N SER A 370 14.14 -12.64 4.92
CA SER A 370 12.93 -13.46 4.79
C SER A 370 12.97 -14.71 5.67
N ASP A 371 14.15 -15.31 5.86
CA ASP A 371 14.35 -16.44 6.76
C ASP A 371 14.13 -16.02 8.22
N ALA A 372 14.63 -14.85 8.62
CA ALA A 372 14.39 -14.30 9.94
C ALA A 372 12.89 -13.97 10.15
N GLN A 373 12.20 -13.45 9.14
CA GLN A 373 10.75 -13.23 9.18
C GLN A 373 9.98 -14.55 9.33
N ALA A 374 10.34 -15.58 8.58
CA ALA A 374 9.68 -16.88 8.62
C ALA A 374 9.91 -17.59 9.96
N ALA A 375 11.13 -17.52 10.51
CA ALA A 375 11.43 -18.02 11.85
C ALA A 375 10.55 -17.33 12.91
N LYS A 376 10.43 -16.00 12.81
CA LYS A 376 9.59 -15.24 13.74
C LYS A 376 8.09 -15.50 13.58
N LEU A 377 7.63 -15.77 12.35
CA LEU A 377 6.27 -16.25 12.10
C LEU A 377 6.05 -17.62 12.77
N LYS A 378 7.00 -18.55 12.64
CA LYS A 378 6.95 -19.87 13.29
C LYS A 378 6.86 -19.76 14.82
N ASP A 379 7.68 -18.91 15.42
CA ASP A 379 7.62 -18.63 16.87
C ASP A 379 6.26 -18.08 17.29
N TRP A 380 5.71 -17.14 16.50
CA TRP A 380 4.41 -16.56 16.77
C TRP A 380 3.29 -17.60 16.67
N VAL A 381 3.31 -18.47 15.65
CA VAL A 381 2.35 -19.57 15.48
C VAL A 381 2.42 -20.52 16.67
N GLY A 382 3.62 -20.91 17.09
CA GLY A 382 3.81 -21.77 18.27
C GLY A 382 3.24 -21.16 19.55
N ASN A 383 3.52 -19.88 19.79
CA ASN A 383 2.97 -19.16 20.94
C ASN A 383 1.44 -18.99 20.85
N PHE A 384 0.89 -18.74 19.66
CA PHE A 384 -0.56 -18.67 19.45
C PHE A 384 -1.23 -20.01 19.73
N ALA A 385 -0.69 -21.11 19.21
CA ALA A 385 -1.21 -22.46 19.38
C ALA A 385 -1.28 -22.90 20.86
N GLN A 386 -0.31 -22.47 21.68
CA GLN A 386 -0.27 -22.77 23.12
C GLN A 386 -1.47 -22.23 23.91
N TYR A 387 -2.12 -21.16 23.41
CA TYR A 387 -3.18 -20.47 24.13
C TYR A 387 -4.56 -20.58 23.44
N VAL A 388 -4.70 -21.50 22.48
CA VAL A 388 -6.01 -21.81 21.87
C VAL A 388 -6.87 -22.59 22.88
N ASP A 389 -8.11 -22.13 23.09
CA ASP A 389 -9.10 -22.88 23.88
C ASP A 389 -9.74 -23.96 22.99
N GLU A 390 -9.25 -25.19 23.09
CA GLU A 390 -9.71 -26.32 22.27
C GLU A 390 -11.21 -26.64 22.43
N ARG A 391 -11.85 -26.20 23.53
CA ARG A 391 -13.29 -26.39 23.72
C ARG A 391 -14.13 -25.44 22.86
N ARG A 392 -13.61 -24.24 22.60
CA ARG A 392 -14.31 -23.18 21.83
C ARG A 392 -13.85 -23.13 20.38
N ASP A 393 -12.55 -23.31 20.16
CA ASP A 393 -11.88 -23.03 18.88
C ASP A 393 -11.12 -24.26 18.38
N ARG A 394 -11.79 -25.43 18.42
CA ARG A 394 -11.20 -26.76 18.17
C ARG A 394 -10.35 -26.85 16.89
N PHE A 395 -10.71 -26.11 15.84
CA PHE A 395 -10.04 -26.16 14.54
C PHE A 395 -9.00 -25.04 14.34
N MET A 396 -9.03 -23.96 15.13
CA MET A 396 -8.21 -22.77 14.88
C MET A 396 -6.71 -23.06 14.89
N ARG A 397 -6.26 -23.92 15.81
CA ARG A 397 -4.86 -24.37 15.86
C ARG A 397 -4.47 -25.08 14.56
N ARG A 398 -5.23 -26.11 14.19
CA ARG A 398 -5.02 -26.91 12.97
C ARG A 398 -5.02 -26.02 11.73
N ASP A 399 -5.95 -25.08 11.64
CA ASP A 399 -6.16 -24.27 10.44
C ASP A 399 -5.03 -23.23 10.25
N ILE A 400 -4.48 -22.67 11.34
CA ILE A 400 -3.27 -21.81 11.29
C ILE A 400 -2.02 -22.64 10.96
N GLU A 401 -1.83 -23.79 11.62
CA GLU A 401 -0.69 -24.67 11.36
C GLU A 401 -0.68 -25.13 9.89
N SER A 402 -1.83 -25.57 9.38
CA SER A 402 -2.02 -25.94 7.97
C SER A 402 -1.77 -24.76 7.03
N GLY A 403 -2.36 -23.59 7.32
CA GLY A 403 -2.26 -22.42 6.45
C GLY A 403 -0.87 -21.77 6.40
N THR A 404 -0.02 -22.01 7.41
CA THR A 404 1.36 -21.50 7.44
C THR A 404 2.37 -22.49 6.85
N GLN A 405 1.97 -23.73 6.59
CA GLN A 405 2.86 -24.79 6.10
C GLN A 405 3.53 -24.44 4.77
N ALA A 406 2.83 -23.79 3.84
CA ALA A 406 3.40 -23.38 2.55
C ALA A 406 4.60 -22.42 2.71
N VAL A 407 4.59 -21.57 3.74
CA VAL A 407 5.70 -20.65 4.04
C VAL A 407 6.90 -21.37 4.64
N PHE A 408 6.64 -22.37 5.49
CA PHE A 408 7.69 -23.13 6.18
C PHE A 408 8.31 -24.23 5.31
N ALA A 409 7.53 -24.77 4.36
CA ALA A 409 7.97 -25.81 3.44
C ALA A 409 8.71 -25.26 2.21
N ALA A 410 8.57 -23.96 1.92
CA ALA A 410 9.29 -23.31 0.83
C ALA A 410 10.81 -23.43 1.03
N THR A 411 11.49 -23.92 -0.01
CA THR A 411 12.94 -24.14 -0.01
C THR A 411 13.69 -23.05 -0.77
N GLY A 412 13.00 -22.34 -1.67
CA GLY A 412 13.57 -21.22 -2.43
C GLY A 412 13.67 -19.94 -1.62
N THR A 413 14.25 -18.91 -2.23
CA THR A 413 14.28 -17.56 -1.65
C THR A 413 12.86 -17.02 -1.51
N ARG A 414 12.46 -16.67 -0.27
CA ARG A 414 11.12 -16.15 0.01
C ARG A 414 11.08 -14.63 -0.10
N LEU A 415 9.95 -14.11 -0.54
CA LEU A 415 9.63 -12.69 -0.50
C LEU A 415 8.39 -12.46 0.37
N HIS A 416 8.39 -11.41 1.19
CA HIS A 416 7.25 -11.03 2.02
C HIS A 416 6.81 -9.59 1.71
N LEU A 417 5.67 -9.45 1.03
CA LEU A 417 5.21 -8.20 0.44
C LEU A 417 3.83 -7.77 0.97
N GLY A 418 3.57 -6.46 0.90
CA GLY A 418 2.23 -5.91 1.03
C GLY A 418 1.71 -5.74 2.46
N PHE A 419 0.39 -5.60 2.56
CA PHE A 419 -0.34 -5.03 3.71
C PHE A 419 -0.15 -5.75 5.05
N ALA A 420 0.15 -7.04 5.03
CA ALA A 420 0.17 -7.89 6.23
C ALA A 420 1.58 -8.23 6.73
N THR A 421 2.61 -7.72 6.07
CA THR A 421 4.01 -7.84 6.51
C THR A 421 4.23 -7.38 7.94
N GLY A 422 3.40 -6.43 8.40
CA GLY A 422 3.39 -5.97 9.78
C GLY A 422 4.71 -5.32 10.17
N PHE A 423 5.00 -5.28 11.47
CA PHE A 423 6.24 -4.67 11.96
C PHE A 423 7.48 -5.39 11.44
N GLU A 424 7.43 -6.71 11.28
CA GLU A 424 8.59 -7.52 10.92
C GLU A 424 9.02 -7.38 9.47
N GLY A 425 8.12 -6.99 8.56
CA GLY A 425 8.50 -6.69 7.19
C GLY A 425 8.60 -5.21 6.84
N MET A 426 7.98 -4.31 7.63
CA MET A 426 8.01 -2.87 7.36
C MET A 426 9.01 -2.10 8.22
N THR A 427 9.68 -2.75 9.17
CA THR A 427 10.61 -2.09 10.09
C THR A 427 11.83 -2.94 10.39
N VAL A 428 12.81 -2.35 11.07
CA VAL A 428 14.02 -3.02 11.55
C VAL A 428 13.80 -3.79 12.87
N VAL A 429 12.55 -4.09 13.23
CA VAL A 429 12.22 -4.66 14.55
C VAL A 429 12.92 -5.98 14.83
N LEU A 430 13.18 -6.81 13.82
CA LEU A 430 13.89 -8.08 14.00
C LEU A 430 15.30 -7.86 14.56
N HIS A 431 16.02 -6.86 14.03
CA HIS A 431 17.33 -6.45 14.54
C HIS A 431 17.19 -5.85 15.96
N LEU A 432 16.20 -4.99 16.18
CA LEU A 432 15.99 -4.36 17.50
C LEU A 432 15.66 -5.37 18.60
N LEU A 433 14.81 -6.36 18.32
CA LEU A 433 14.46 -7.41 19.27
C LEU A 433 15.66 -8.28 19.63
N LYS A 434 16.57 -8.51 18.67
CA LYS A 434 17.79 -9.29 18.84
C LYS A 434 18.87 -8.53 19.61
N ASN A 435 19.19 -7.30 19.20
CA ASN A 435 20.40 -6.59 19.64
C ASN A 435 20.14 -5.35 20.51
N HIS A 436 18.94 -4.77 20.46
CA HIS A 436 18.62 -3.49 21.12
C HIS A 436 17.28 -3.53 21.88
N LYS A 437 16.99 -4.67 22.51
CA LYS A 437 15.70 -4.97 23.15
C LYS A 437 15.29 -3.92 24.19
N LYS A 438 16.25 -3.40 24.97
CA LYS A 438 16.00 -2.35 25.97
C LYS A 438 15.54 -1.04 25.33
N GLN A 439 16.27 -0.56 24.33
CA GLN A 439 15.91 0.64 23.58
C GLN A 439 14.57 0.47 22.88
N PHE A 440 14.29 -0.73 22.35
CA PHE A 440 12.99 -1.02 21.75
C PHE A 440 11.85 -0.99 22.76
N ALA A 441 12.05 -1.51 23.98
CA ALA A 441 11.07 -1.39 25.06
C ALA A 441 10.78 0.08 25.40
N ASP A 442 11.81 0.92 25.50
CA ASP A 442 11.65 2.36 25.72
C ASP A 442 10.84 3.03 24.58
N ILE A 443 11.11 2.67 23.32
CA ILE A 443 10.36 3.16 22.16
C ILE A 443 8.90 2.69 22.23
N MET A 444 8.67 1.42 22.57
CA MET A 444 7.31 0.89 22.73
C MET A 444 6.53 1.64 23.80
N ASP A 445 7.15 1.93 24.95
CA ASP A 445 6.53 2.70 26.04
C ASP A 445 6.22 4.15 25.63
N LEU A 446 7.13 4.80 24.90
CA LEU A 446 6.94 6.18 24.44
C LEU A 446 5.76 6.32 23.48
N PHE A 447 5.59 5.35 22.58
CA PHE A 447 4.58 5.41 21.51
C PHE A 447 3.34 4.54 21.77
N GLY A 448 3.29 3.80 22.90
CA GLY A 448 2.20 2.88 23.20
C GLY A 448 2.11 1.68 22.23
N ILE A 449 3.24 1.27 21.66
CA ILE A 449 3.28 0.18 20.68
C ILE A 449 3.03 -1.15 21.39
N GLY A 450 1.99 -1.86 20.99
CA GLY A 450 1.58 -3.11 21.63
C GLY A 450 0.64 -2.91 22.82
N ASP A 451 0.21 -1.68 23.10
CA ASP A 451 -0.87 -1.41 24.04
C ASP A 451 -2.25 -1.60 23.39
N SER A 452 -3.24 -2.02 24.17
CA SER A 452 -4.61 -2.13 23.68
C SER A 452 -5.26 -0.74 23.58
N PRO A 453 -5.97 -0.40 22.49
CA PRO A 453 -6.68 0.89 22.37
C PRO A 453 -7.70 1.16 23.50
N SER A 454 -8.17 0.10 24.16
CA SER A 454 -9.10 0.15 25.29
C SER A 454 -8.46 -0.11 26.64
N ALA A 455 -7.12 -0.22 26.72
CA ALA A 455 -6.41 -0.54 27.98
C ALA A 455 -6.72 0.46 29.08
N TRP A 456 -6.85 1.75 28.74
CA TRP A 456 -7.17 2.83 29.69
C TRP A 456 -8.48 2.59 30.47
N LYS A 457 -9.45 1.87 29.89
CA LYS A 457 -10.73 1.56 30.56
C LYS A 457 -10.58 0.53 31.68
N ASN A 458 -9.56 -0.31 31.59
CA ASN A 458 -9.36 -1.46 32.47
C ASN A 458 -8.16 -1.28 33.42
N ARG A 459 -7.39 -0.20 33.27
CA ARG A 459 -6.25 0.12 34.12
C ARG A 459 -6.72 0.62 35.47
N ARG A 460 -6.05 0.17 36.53
CA ARG A 460 -6.23 0.77 37.87
C ARG A 460 -5.69 2.21 37.86
N PRO A 461 -6.22 3.11 38.72
CA PRO A 461 -5.61 4.42 38.92
C PRO A 461 -4.11 4.27 39.22
N GLY A 462 -3.27 5.03 38.49
CA GLY A 462 -1.81 4.97 38.61
C GLY A 462 -1.11 3.85 37.83
N GLN A 463 -1.83 2.90 37.23
CA GLN A 463 -1.23 1.84 36.42
C GLN A 463 -0.89 2.35 35.01
N THR A 464 0.39 2.26 34.62
CA THR A 464 0.86 2.63 33.28
C THR A 464 0.99 1.41 32.35
N TYR A 465 1.12 1.69 31.05
CA TYR A 465 1.58 0.69 30.10
C TYR A 465 3.00 0.23 30.47
N GLN A 466 3.29 -1.05 30.28
CA GLN A 466 4.62 -1.61 30.42
C GLN A 466 4.93 -2.43 29.17
N ALA A 467 5.88 -1.97 28.37
CA ALA A 467 6.32 -2.63 27.17
C ALA A 467 6.89 -4.01 27.48
N ASN A 468 6.56 -4.98 26.63
CA ASN A 468 7.13 -6.30 26.66
C ASN A 468 7.56 -6.70 25.24
N PRO A 469 8.84 -6.45 24.88
CA PRO A 469 9.35 -6.75 23.54
C PRO A 469 9.42 -8.26 23.26
N ASP A 470 9.54 -9.12 24.27
CA ASP A 470 9.62 -10.59 24.08
C ASP A 470 8.35 -11.18 23.49
N ARG A 471 7.21 -10.53 23.73
CA ARG A 471 5.90 -10.92 23.21
C ARG A 471 5.48 -10.14 21.96
N PHE A 472 6.37 -9.30 21.44
CA PHE A 472 6.10 -8.51 20.26
C PHE A 472 6.44 -9.27 18.97
N PRO A 473 5.62 -9.15 17.91
CA PRO A 473 4.29 -8.54 17.87
C PRO A 473 3.22 -9.47 18.47
N THR A 474 2.20 -8.87 19.09
CA THR A 474 1.12 -9.61 19.77
C THR A 474 0.02 -10.10 18.83
N SER A 475 -0.03 -9.57 17.60
CA SER A 475 -1.11 -9.82 16.65
C SER A 475 -0.65 -9.94 15.20
N ARG A 476 -1.43 -10.65 14.39
CA ARG A 476 -1.25 -10.85 12.94
C ARG A 476 -2.56 -10.64 12.20
N ARG A 477 -2.46 -10.09 11.00
CA ARG A 477 -3.55 -10.10 10.02
C ARG A 477 -3.40 -11.37 9.18
N LEU A 478 -4.40 -12.24 9.21
CA LEU A 478 -4.42 -13.51 8.47
C LEU A 478 -5.72 -13.58 7.68
N VAL A 479 -5.70 -14.32 6.57
CA VAL A 479 -6.89 -14.67 5.80
C VAL A 479 -7.58 -15.84 6.47
N THR A 480 -8.90 -15.73 6.61
CA THR A 480 -9.75 -16.80 7.15
C THR A 480 -10.56 -17.44 6.03
N ARG A 481 -10.30 -18.71 5.76
CA ARG A 481 -11.11 -19.58 4.90
C ARG A 481 -11.74 -20.70 5.73
N ARG A 482 -12.65 -21.48 5.14
CA ARG A 482 -13.38 -22.56 5.80
C ARG A 482 -12.49 -23.58 6.53
N ASP A 483 -11.37 -23.94 5.92
CA ASP A 483 -10.49 -25.02 6.39
C ASP A 483 -9.02 -24.59 6.54
N ALA A 484 -8.74 -23.28 6.49
CA ALA A 484 -7.39 -22.76 6.59
C ALA A 484 -7.35 -21.30 7.06
N ILE A 485 -6.33 -20.98 7.87
CA ILE A 485 -6.00 -19.62 8.25
C ILE A 485 -4.61 -19.30 7.68
N LEU A 486 -4.58 -18.45 6.66
CA LEU A 486 -3.40 -18.24 5.82
C LEU A 486 -2.70 -16.92 6.20
N PRO A 487 -1.36 -16.89 6.34
CA PRO A 487 -0.66 -15.61 6.35
C PRO A 487 -0.81 -14.93 4.98
N LEU A 488 -0.60 -13.62 4.90
CA LEU A 488 -0.67 -12.90 3.62
C LEU A 488 0.72 -12.46 3.15
N GLY A 489 0.86 -12.36 1.84
CA GLY A 489 1.94 -11.66 1.17
C GLY A 489 3.22 -12.46 0.97
N TRP A 490 3.21 -13.78 1.16
CA TRP A 490 4.39 -14.61 0.97
C TRP A 490 4.50 -15.10 -0.47
N LEU A 491 5.70 -14.99 -1.05
CA LEU A 491 6.06 -15.49 -2.36
C LEU A 491 7.36 -16.28 -2.27
N GLU A 492 7.62 -17.09 -3.29
CA GLU A 492 8.85 -17.86 -3.47
C GLU A 492 9.43 -17.55 -4.85
N LEU A 493 10.75 -17.34 -4.91
CA LEU A 493 11.49 -17.29 -6.16
C LEU A 493 11.62 -18.70 -6.73
N LEU A 494 11.19 -18.88 -7.98
CA LEU A 494 11.33 -20.12 -8.70
C LEU A 494 12.71 -20.20 -9.34
N ASP A 495 13.38 -21.35 -9.22
CA ASP A 495 14.58 -21.64 -9.98
C ASP A 495 14.24 -21.76 -11.48
N ASP A 496 15.13 -21.31 -12.36
CA ASP A 496 14.93 -21.35 -13.81
C ASP A 496 14.75 -22.78 -14.37
N SER A 497 15.13 -23.81 -13.60
CA SER A 497 14.93 -25.23 -13.92
C SER A 497 13.54 -25.77 -13.54
N ALA A 498 12.75 -25.04 -12.75
CA ALA A 498 11.42 -25.46 -12.29
C ALA A 498 10.27 -25.02 -13.23
N ALA A 499 10.61 -24.54 -14.44
CA ALA A 499 9.68 -23.91 -15.37
C ALA A 499 8.48 -24.80 -15.78
N ASP A 500 8.61 -26.14 -15.72
CA ASP A 500 7.67 -27.07 -16.36
C ASP A 500 6.71 -27.85 -15.44
N THR A 501 6.70 -27.62 -14.11
CA THR A 501 5.65 -28.25 -13.30
C THR A 501 4.40 -27.37 -13.23
N ALA A 502 3.37 -27.80 -13.97
CA ALA A 502 1.98 -27.37 -13.87
C ALA A 502 1.48 -27.44 -12.41
N PRO A 503 0.48 -26.62 -12.02
CA PRO A 503 0.01 -26.58 -10.64
C PRO A 503 -0.56 -27.94 -10.20
N VAL A 504 -0.14 -28.38 -9.01
CA VAL A 504 -0.77 -29.48 -8.28
C VAL A 504 -2.24 -29.12 -8.07
N SER A 505 -3.09 -29.98 -8.59
CA SER A 505 -4.53 -29.95 -8.60
C SER A 505 -5.15 -29.75 -7.21
N ALA A 506 -5.97 -28.71 -7.08
CA ALA A 506 -7.21 -28.77 -6.30
C ALA A 506 -8.37 -28.63 -7.30
N SER A 507 -9.17 -29.68 -7.48
CA SER A 507 -10.31 -29.75 -8.41
C SER A 507 -11.66 -29.68 -7.64
N PRO A 508 -12.82 -29.47 -8.32
CA PRO A 508 -13.05 -28.95 -9.67
C PRO A 508 -14.02 -27.75 -9.69
N ALA A 509 -13.69 -26.70 -10.45
CA ALA A 509 -14.69 -25.77 -10.97
C ALA A 509 -14.90 -26.08 -12.46
N GLN A 510 -16.16 -26.30 -12.83
CA GLN A 510 -16.59 -26.72 -14.16
C GLN A 510 -16.24 -25.69 -15.25
N LYS A 511 -15.83 -26.21 -16.40
CA LYS A 511 -15.60 -25.50 -17.66
C LYS A 511 -16.92 -24.93 -18.20
N MET A 512 -16.96 -23.64 -18.50
CA MET A 512 -17.78 -23.11 -19.59
C MET A 512 -16.98 -22.03 -20.32
N GLY A 513 -16.93 -22.13 -21.65
CA GLY A 513 -16.08 -21.32 -22.52
C GLY A 513 -16.52 -19.86 -22.58
N SER A 514 -15.55 -18.99 -22.84
CA SER A 514 -15.79 -17.59 -23.18
C SER A 514 -15.17 -17.29 -24.55
N PRO A 515 -15.89 -16.65 -25.48
CA PRO A 515 -15.35 -16.23 -26.76
C PRO A 515 -14.52 -14.93 -26.59
N ALA A 516 -13.44 -14.84 -27.35
CA ALA A 516 -12.55 -13.69 -27.41
C ALA A 516 -13.22 -12.49 -28.10
N LEU A 517 -13.10 -11.30 -27.50
CA LEU A 517 -13.40 -10.02 -28.15
C LEU A 517 -12.19 -9.10 -28.00
N SER A 518 -11.63 -8.69 -29.13
CA SER A 518 -10.62 -7.64 -29.22
C SER A 518 -11.32 -6.28 -29.18
N ALA A 519 -10.71 -5.28 -28.54
CA ALA A 519 -11.10 -3.88 -28.70
C ALA A 519 -9.89 -2.97 -28.54
N ALA A 520 -9.64 -2.18 -29.58
CA ALA A 520 -8.60 -1.16 -29.65
C ALA A 520 -8.95 0.05 -28.76
N SER A 521 -7.94 0.68 -28.16
CA SER A 521 -8.07 1.93 -27.39
C SER A 521 -8.35 3.14 -28.30
N PRO A 522 -9.24 4.08 -27.92
CA PRO A 522 -9.48 5.31 -28.67
C PRO A 522 -8.42 6.39 -28.38
N ALA A 523 -8.14 7.22 -29.39
CA ALA A 523 -7.19 8.34 -29.35
C ALA A 523 -7.68 9.53 -28.48
N PRO A 524 -6.78 10.37 -27.94
CA PRO A 524 -7.13 11.49 -27.07
C PRO A 524 -7.91 12.61 -27.79
N ALA A 525 -8.91 13.18 -27.11
CA ALA A 525 -9.83 14.18 -27.65
C ALA A 525 -9.19 15.58 -27.84
N SER A 526 -9.46 16.22 -28.98
CA SER A 526 -9.03 17.60 -29.28
C SER A 526 -9.94 18.67 -28.64
N PRO A 527 -9.41 19.85 -28.24
CA PRO A 527 -10.21 20.94 -27.67
C PRO A 527 -11.13 21.59 -28.73
N THR A 528 -12.29 22.07 -28.30
CA THR A 528 -13.26 22.80 -29.12
C THR A 528 -13.42 24.23 -28.62
N TYR A 529 -13.37 25.21 -29.53
CA TYR A 529 -13.63 26.61 -29.21
C TYR A 529 -15.09 26.85 -28.74
N LEU A 530 -15.27 27.83 -27.86
CA LEU A 530 -16.60 28.22 -27.35
C LEU A 530 -17.54 28.58 -28.52
N ARG A 531 -18.71 27.94 -28.58
CA ARG A 531 -19.77 28.28 -29.54
C ARG A 531 -20.69 29.35 -28.91
N GLY A 532 -20.62 30.58 -29.40
CA GLY A 532 -21.50 31.69 -28.99
C GLY A 532 -20.79 32.79 -28.20
N ALA A 533 -21.57 33.69 -27.59
CA ALA A 533 -21.02 34.82 -26.82
C ALA A 533 -20.47 34.38 -25.46
N LEU A 534 -19.33 34.96 -25.06
CA LEU A 534 -18.76 34.78 -23.73
C LEU A 534 -19.64 35.50 -22.68
N LYS A 535 -20.46 34.73 -21.96
CA LYS A 535 -21.37 35.22 -20.92
C LYS A 535 -21.34 34.32 -19.68
N PRO A 536 -21.73 34.81 -18.50
CA PRO A 536 -21.93 33.97 -17.32
C PRO A 536 -22.80 32.75 -17.64
N GLY A 537 -22.37 31.57 -17.20
CA GLY A 537 -23.01 30.27 -17.47
C GLY A 537 -22.51 29.53 -18.71
N ALA A 538 -21.73 30.17 -19.60
CA ALA A 538 -21.17 29.49 -20.77
C ALA A 538 -20.13 28.42 -20.38
N GLU A 539 -20.12 27.27 -21.07
CA GLU A 539 -19.13 26.21 -20.88
C GLU A 539 -18.14 26.18 -22.05
N LEU A 540 -16.85 26.08 -21.74
CA LEU A 540 -15.77 26.07 -22.72
C LEU A 540 -14.69 25.05 -22.36
N ASP A 541 -13.95 24.64 -23.38
CA ASP A 541 -12.81 23.76 -23.19
C ASP A 541 -11.58 24.55 -22.75
N ALA A 542 -10.75 23.94 -21.92
CA ALA A 542 -9.50 24.50 -21.46
C ALA A 542 -8.44 23.41 -21.29
N GLU A 543 -7.18 23.71 -21.57
CA GLU A 543 -6.08 22.76 -21.38
C GLU A 543 -5.34 23.08 -20.08
N LEU A 544 -5.05 22.08 -19.25
CA LEU A 544 -4.24 22.27 -18.05
C LEU A 544 -2.77 22.43 -18.44
N LEU A 545 -2.20 23.61 -18.23
CA LEU A 545 -0.78 23.92 -18.49
C LEU A 545 0.14 23.56 -17.33
N ALA A 546 -0.36 23.66 -16.09
CA ALA A 546 0.40 23.32 -14.89
C ALA A 546 -0.52 22.83 -13.77
N GLY A 547 -0.19 21.67 -13.19
CA GLY A 547 -0.82 21.17 -11.97
C GLY A 547 -0.52 22.03 -10.75
N GLY A 548 -1.26 21.83 -9.67
CA GLY A 548 -1.16 22.57 -8.40
C GLY A 548 -2.51 23.01 -7.86
N ASN A 549 -2.48 23.86 -6.83
CA ASN A 549 -3.66 24.54 -6.30
C ASN A 549 -3.28 26.01 -5.98
N PRO A 550 -3.40 26.94 -6.93
CA PRO A 550 -4.19 26.82 -8.16
C PRO A 550 -3.48 26.06 -9.31
N GLY A 551 -4.27 25.40 -10.16
CA GLY A 551 -3.80 24.90 -11.46
C GLY A 551 -3.98 25.97 -12.54
N ARG A 552 -3.11 25.98 -13.57
CA ARG A 552 -3.14 26.95 -14.67
C ARG A 552 -3.79 26.34 -15.90
N PHE A 553 -4.79 27.02 -16.45
CA PHE A 553 -5.55 26.56 -17.63
C PHE A 553 -5.47 27.56 -18.77
N LYS A 554 -5.36 27.07 -20.01
CA LYS A 554 -5.51 27.85 -21.25
C LYS A 554 -6.93 27.69 -21.77
N LEU A 555 -7.68 28.79 -21.90
CA LEU A 555 -9.09 28.75 -22.34
C LEU A 555 -9.20 28.78 -23.87
N PHE A 556 -10.05 27.93 -24.46
CA PHE A 556 -10.34 27.95 -25.90
C PHE A 556 -11.60 28.75 -26.19
N ILE A 557 -11.50 30.09 -26.20
CA ILE A 557 -12.64 30.98 -26.46
C ILE A 557 -12.80 31.21 -27.97
N ARG A 558 -11.75 31.73 -28.62
CA ARG A 558 -11.62 31.88 -30.10
C ARG A 558 -10.14 31.71 -30.47
N GLU A 559 -9.83 31.51 -31.75
CA GLU A 559 -8.46 31.31 -32.22
C GLU A 559 -7.51 32.45 -31.83
N ASP A 560 -8.03 33.69 -31.77
CA ASP A 560 -7.32 34.91 -31.40
C ASP A 560 -7.36 35.24 -29.90
N LEU A 561 -8.09 34.47 -29.08
CA LEU A 561 -8.33 34.76 -27.68
C LEU A 561 -8.20 33.49 -26.81
N LEU A 562 -6.98 33.27 -26.32
CA LEU A 562 -6.57 32.10 -25.53
C LEU A 562 -6.02 32.50 -24.14
N PRO A 563 -6.80 33.15 -23.27
CA PRO A 563 -6.31 33.62 -21.99
C PRO A 563 -5.96 32.47 -21.06
N GLU A 564 -4.97 32.69 -20.20
CA GLU A 564 -4.62 31.77 -19.13
C GLU A 564 -5.26 32.18 -17.82
N VAL A 565 -5.79 31.20 -17.08
CA VAL A 565 -6.47 31.43 -15.79
C VAL A 565 -5.98 30.45 -14.73
N ALA A 566 -5.90 30.94 -13.49
CA ALA A 566 -5.54 30.12 -12.34
C ALA A 566 -6.82 29.69 -11.60
N ILE A 567 -7.04 28.38 -11.49
CA ILE A 567 -8.25 27.81 -10.88
C ILE A 567 -7.86 27.09 -9.60
N LYS A 568 -8.58 27.35 -8.50
CA LYS A 568 -8.48 26.57 -7.27
C LYS A 568 -9.56 25.50 -7.27
N TYR A 569 -9.15 24.26 -7.00
CA TYR A 569 -10.05 23.12 -6.82
C TYR A 569 -9.65 22.39 -5.54
N ALA A 570 -10.64 21.91 -4.78
CA ALA A 570 -10.39 21.38 -3.42
C ALA A 570 -9.40 20.20 -3.40
N ALA A 571 -9.43 19.36 -4.45
CA ALA A 571 -8.50 18.24 -4.61
C ALA A 571 -7.15 18.63 -5.24
N GLY A 572 -7.01 19.87 -5.72
CA GLY A 572 -5.89 20.31 -6.57
C GLY A 572 -5.93 19.68 -7.97
N PHE A 573 -5.03 20.14 -8.85
CA PHE A 573 -4.81 19.56 -10.16
C PHE A 573 -3.47 18.82 -10.16
N LYS A 574 -3.44 17.57 -10.62
CA LYS A 574 -2.22 16.77 -10.59
C LYS A 574 -1.29 17.14 -11.73
N VAL A 575 0.02 16.98 -11.52
CA VAL A 575 1.02 17.21 -12.58
C VAL A 575 0.85 16.23 -13.75
N GLU A 576 0.33 15.03 -13.48
CA GLU A 576 0.01 14.01 -14.49
C GLU A 576 -1.18 14.37 -15.39
N ASP A 577 -2.01 15.35 -15.02
CA ASP A 577 -3.13 15.83 -15.84
C ASP A 577 -2.72 16.99 -16.78
N VAL A 578 -1.46 17.43 -16.76
CA VAL A 578 -0.96 18.51 -17.64
C VAL A 578 -1.08 18.07 -19.09
N GLY A 579 -1.67 18.93 -19.93
CA GLY A 579 -2.03 18.64 -21.32
C GLY A 579 -3.44 18.05 -21.52
N ARG A 580 -4.16 17.70 -20.44
CA ARG A 580 -5.56 17.25 -20.56
C ARG A 580 -6.50 18.41 -20.81
N ILE A 581 -7.52 18.16 -21.63
CA ILE A 581 -8.63 19.09 -21.85
C ILE A 581 -9.64 18.94 -20.72
N ALA A 582 -10.04 20.06 -20.13
CA ALA A 582 -11.09 20.18 -19.15
C ALA A 582 -12.24 21.02 -19.70
N ARG A 583 -13.44 20.80 -19.15
CA ARG A 583 -14.58 21.67 -19.34
C ARG A 583 -14.70 22.60 -18.14
N LEU A 584 -14.76 23.89 -18.42
CA LEU A 584 -14.90 24.95 -17.43
C LEU A 584 -16.18 25.75 -17.68
N ARG A 585 -16.76 26.33 -16.62
CA ARG A 585 -17.93 27.21 -16.72
C ARG A 585 -17.55 28.64 -16.36
N VAL A 586 -17.98 29.61 -17.17
CA VAL A 586 -17.78 31.03 -16.92
C VAL A 586 -18.70 31.49 -15.79
N LYS A 587 -18.13 31.98 -14.68
CA LYS A 587 -18.88 32.58 -13.56
C LYS A 587 -19.18 34.05 -13.77
N ASN A 588 -18.20 34.80 -14.26
CA ASN A 588 -18.33 36.24 -14.45
C ASN A 588 -17.40 36.71 -15.57
N VAL A 589 -17.83 37.73 -16.30
CA VAL A 589 -17.06 38.42 -17.34
C VAL A 589 -17.17 39.91 -17.03
N SER A 590 -16.07 40.54 -16.62
CA SER A 590 -16.03 41.97 -16.34
C SER A 590 -14.76 42.59 -16.94
N GLY A 591 -14.94 43.39 -18.00
CA GLY A 591 -13.83 43.93 -18.78
C GLY A 591 -12.97 42.81 -19.39
N GLN A 592 -11.67 42.81 -19.07
CA GLN A 592 -10.71 41.78 -19.51
C GLN A 592 -10.60 40.59 -18.54
N THR A 593 -11.33 40.60 -17.42
CA THR A 593 -11.25 39.55 -16.40
C THR A 593 -12.33 38.50 -16.62
N ILE A 594 -11.91 37.25 -16.79
CA ILE A 594 -12.79 36.08 -16.92
C ILE A 594 -12.62 35.22 -15.68
N LEU A 595 -13.70 35.08 -14.91
CA LEU A 595 -13.75 34.16 -13.78
C LEU A 595 -14.40 32.85 -14.25
N VAL A 596 -13.71 31.73 -14.07
CA VAL A 596 -14.20 30.40 -14.46
C VAL A 596 -14.16 29.43 -13.28
N GLU A 597 -15.05 28.44 -13.29
CA GLU A 597 -15.05 27.29 -12.39
C GLU A 597 -14.75 26.00 -13.16
N PHE A 598 -14.00 25.10 -12.51
CA PHE A 598 -13.74 23.77 -13.04
C PHE A 598 -14.98 22.87 -12.91
N ILE A 599 -15.33 22.16 -13.99
CA ILE A 599 -16.40 21.16 -13.99
C ILE A 599 -15.79 19.76 -13.96
N ARG A 600 -15.04 19.38 -15.01
CA ARG A 600 -14.43 18.05 -15.16
C ARG A 600 -13.34 18.04 -16.25
N PHE A 601 -12.47 17.05 -16.22
CA PHE A 601 -11.65 16.70 -17.40
C PHE A 601 -12.52 16.00 -18.46
N LYS A 602 -12.17 16.18 -19.74
CA LYS A 602 -12.73 15.43 -20.86
C LYS A 602 -12.11 14.03 -20.94
#